data_AF-A0A7L3IEA5-F1
#
_entry.id   AF-A0A7L3IEA5-F1
#
_cell.length_a   1.000
_cell.length_b   1.000
_cell.length_c   1.000
_cell.angle_alpha   90.00
_cell.angle_beta   90.00
_cell.angle_gamma   90.00
#
_symmetry.space_group_name_H-M   'P 1'
#
loop_
_entity.id
_entity.type
_entity.pdbx_description
1 polymer ?
#
loop_
_entity_poly.entity_id
_entity_poly.type
_entity_poly.pdbx_seq_one_letter_code
_entity_poly.pdbx_strand_id
1 'polypeptide(L)'
;DDSKFSEAITVLLTWIERGEVNRRSANQFYSMVQSANSHVRRLMNEKAAHEQEMEQAKETFKNALTGILTQFEQIVAVFNASTRQKAWDHFSKAQRKNIDIWRKHSEELRNAHSEQLMGIRREEEMEMSDDDSGDNPSKKLRVDDSALAAQAYALKEENDSLRWQLDAYRNEVELLKQEKGQLFRTEESLTKDQQLQFLQQTMQGMQQQLLSIQEELNNKKSELEQAKEEQTHTQAMLKVLQEQLKSAKELAEINGHDESQANEINVLTVALVNQDREKNSEKRSPGLKSEKEALLIGIISTFLHVHPFGANIEYLWSYMQQLDSRISANEIEMLLMRLPRMFKQEFTGVGATLEKRWKFCAFEGIKTV
;
A
#
# COMPACT_ATOMS: atom_id res chain seq x y z
N ASP A 1 -13.09 37.86 -9.86
CA ASP A 1 -14.11 37.11 -9.07
C ASP A 1 -15.15 36.49 -9.98
N ASP A 2 -14.91 35.24 -10.39
CA ASP A 2 -15.86 34.47 -11.19
C ASP A 2 -17.17 34.17 -10.46
N SER A 3 -17.12 34.07 -9.12
CA SER A 3 -18.30 33.91 -8.27
C SER A 3 -19.28 35.09 -8.42
N LYS A 4 -18.77 36.32 -8.39
CA LYS A 4 -19.58 37.54 -8.56
C LYS A 4 -20.17 37.66 -9.96
N PHE A 5 -19.46 37.20 -10.98
CA PHE A 5 -19.98 37.18 -12.35
C PHE A 5 -21.09 36.13 -12.52
N SER A 6 -20.92 34.93 -11.94
CA SER A 6 -21.94 33.87 -11.97
C SER A 6 -23.25 34.33 -11.32
N GLU A 7 -23.18 34.93 -10.13
CA GLU A 7 -24.36 35.49 -9.45
C GLU A 7 -25.04 36.59 -10.29
N ALA A 8 -24.25 37.50 -10.89
CA ALA A 8 -24.78 38.57 -11.73
C ALA A 8 -25.48 38.05 -13.00
N ILE A 9 -24.96 36.99 -13.62
CA ILE A 9 -25.58 36.36 -14.79
C ILE A 9 -26.89 35.67 -14.41
N THR A 10 -26.95 34.98 -13.27
CA THR A 10 -28.20 34.37 -12.77
C THR A 10 -29.29 35.42 -12.54
N VAL A 11 -28.93 36.58 -11.99
CA VAL A 11 -29.87 37.71 -11.80
C VAL A 11 -30.32 38.27 -13.16
N LEU A 12 -29.40 38.50 -14.09
CA LEU A 12 -29.72 38.98 -15.44
C LEU A 12 -30.66 38.02 -16.18
N LEU A 13 -30.39 36.71 -16.10
CA LEU A 13 -31.23 35.66 -16.69
C LEU A 13 -32.64 35.70 -16.10
N THR A 14 -32.75 35.79 -14.77
CA THR A 14 -34.04 35.88 -14.07
C THR A 14 -34.87 37.08 -14.53
N TRP A 15 -34.25 38.26 -14.70
CA TRP A 15 -34.95 39.45 -15.18
C TRP A 15 -35.41 39.32 -16.64
N ILE A 16 -34.60 38.69 -17.48
CA ILE A 16 -34.96 38.43 -18.89
C ILE A 16 -36.14 37.46 -18.98
N GLU A 17 -36.09 36.34 -18.24
CA GLU A 17 -37.15 35.32 -18.21
C GLU A 17 -38.49 35.85 -17.67
N ARG A 18 -38.43 36.79 -16.72
CA ARG A 18 -39.61 37.48 -16.19
C ARG A 18 -40.21 38.53 -17.14
N GLY A 19 -39.57 38.80 -18.27
CA GLY A 19 -40.02 39.78 -19.24
C GLY A 19 -39.76 41.23 -18.84
N GLU A 20 -38.76 41.50 -18.00
CA GLU A 20 -38.41 42.87 -17.57
C GLU A 20 -37.75 43.70 -18.70
N VAL A 21 -37.42 43.04 -19.83
CA VAL A 21 -36.93 43.68 -21.05
C VAL A 21 -38.10 44.33 -21.81
N ASN A 22 -38.11 45.65 -21.86
CA ASN A 22 -39.10 46.43 -22.61
C ASN A 22 -38.42 47.58 -23.37
N ARG A 23 -39.17 48.33 -24.20
CA ARG A 23 -38.60 49.41 -25.03
C ARG A 23 -37.83 50.48 -24.24
N ARG A 24 -38.11 50.66 -22.94
CA ARG A 24 -37.41 51.64 -22.08
C ARG A 24 -36.13 51.06 -21.46
N SER A 25 -36.12 49.77 -21.13
CA SER A 25 -34.97 49.07 -20.52
C SER A 25 -34.04 48.36 -21.52
N ALA A 26 -34.45 48.21 -22.78
CA ALA A 26 -33.76 47.41 -23.81
C ALA A 26 -32.26 47.75 -23.95
N ASN A 27 -31.90 49.04 -23.94
CA ASN A 27 -30.50 49.45 -24.08
C ASN A 27 -29.65 49.03 -22.87
N GLN A 28 -30.20 49.07 -21.65
CA GLN A 28 -29.50 48.64 -20.44
C GLN A 28 -29.28 47.13 -20.44
N PHE A 29 -30.32 46.35 -20.77
CA PHE A 29 -30.20 44.90 -20.93
C PHE A 29 -29.22 44.52 -22.04
N TYR A 30 -29.24 45.25 -23.16
CA TYR A 30 -28.27 45.03 -24.24
C TYR A 30 -26.83 45.24 -23.76
N SER A 31 -26.53 46.29 -22.99
CA SER A 31 -25.19 46.48 -22.40
C SER A 31 -24.80 45.37 -21.43
N MET A 32 -25.75 44.84 -20.64
CA MET A 32 -25.50 43.69 -19.76
C MET A 32 -25.21 42.41 -20.57
N VAL A 33 -25.93 42.18 -21.67
CA VAL A 33 -25.67 41.07 -22.61
C VAL A 33 -24.32 41.25 -23.31
N GLN A 34 -23.92 42.47 -23.67
CA GLN A 34 -22.58 42.74 -24.21
C GLN A 34 -21.47 42.43 -23.21
N SER A 35 -21.68 42.76 -21.92
CA SER A 35 -20.76 42.37 -20.85
C SER A 35 -20.64 40.84 -20.76
N ALA A 36 -21.76 40.11 -20.78
CA ALA A 36 -21.75 38.64 -20.81
C ALA A 36 -20.96 38.09 -22.02
N ASN A 37 -21.12 38.66 -23.21
CA ASN A 37 -20.35 38.29 -24.40
C ASN A 37 -18.85 38.60 -24.28
N SER A 38 -18.46 39.63 -23.54
CA SER A 38 -17.05 39.89 -23.23
C SER A 38 -16.44 38.76 -22.37
N HIS A 39 -17.22 38.19 -21.45
CA HIS A 39 -16.77 37.05 -20.65
C HIS A 39 -16.59 35.77 -21.48
N VAL A 40 -17.39 35.57 -22.54
CA VAL A 40 -17.16 34.46 -23.50
C VAL A 40 -15.77 34.57 -24.14
N ARG A 41 -15.37 35.76 -24.60
CA ARG A 41 -14.02 35.96 -25.17
C ARG A 41 -12.91 35.70 -24.16
N ARG A 42 -13.09 36.17 -22.93
CA ARG A 42 -12.14 35.89 -21.83
C ARG A 42 -12.00 34.38 -21.61
N LEU A 43 -13.11 33.64 -21.50
CA LEU A 43 -13.10 32.20 -21.29
C LEU A 43 -12.44 31.44 -22.46
N MET A 44 -12.65 31.88 -23.71
CA MET A 44 -11.97 31.30 -24.86
C MET A 44 -10.46 31.52 -24.82
N ASN A 45 -10.01 32.72 -24.41
CA ASN A 45 -8.58 33.00 -24.26
C ASN A 45 -7.98 32.22 -23.09
N GLU A 46 -8.71 32.06 -21.99
CA GLU A 46 -8.30 31.28 -20.82
C GLU A 46 -8.19 29.79 -21.16
N LYS A 47 -9.16 29.24 -21.93
CA LYS A 47 -9.07 27.89 -22.50
C LYS A 47 -7.83 27.73 -23.36
N ALA A 48 -7.58 28.65 -24.29
CA ALA A 48 -6.41 28.59 -25.17
C ALA A 48 -5.09 28.67 -24.38
N ALA A 49 -5.05 29.47 -23.31
CA ALA A 49 -3.90 29.53 -22.41
C ALA A 49 -3.66 28.19 -21.69
N HIS A 50 -4.71 27.56 -21.16
CA HIS A 50 -4.60 26.24 -20.52
C HIS A 50 -4.22 25.13 -21.50
N GLU A 51 -4.73 25.17 -22.74
CA GLU A 51 -4.30 24.27 -23.81
C GLU A 51 -2.80 24.44 -24.11
N GLN A 52 -2.33 25.68 -24.20
CA GLN A 52 -0.91 25.98 -24.41
C GLN A 52 -0.03 25.53 -23.22
N GLU A 53 -0.48 25.75 -21.98
CA GLU A 53 0.22 25.30 -20.78
C GLU A 53 0.31 23.77 -20.71
N MET A 54 -0.76 23.06 -21.07
CA MET A 54 -0.77 21.61 -21.17
C MET A 54 0.29 21.11 -22.16
N GLU A 55 0.33 21.71 -23.36
CA GLU A 55 1.27 21.32 -24.40
C GLU A 55 2.73 21.57 -23.97
N GLN A 56 2.99 22.71 -23.34
CA GLN A 56 4.31 23.00 -22.77
C GLN A 56 4.71 22.02 -21.66
N ALA A 57 3.75 21.57 -20.83
CA ALA A 57 4.00 20.58 -19.80
C ALA A 57 4.32 19.20 -20.40
N LYS A 58 3.60 18.78 -21.45
CA LYS A 58 3.89 17.55 -22.20
C LYS A 58 5.32 17.58 -22.78
N GLU A 59 5.69 18.67 -23.44
CA GLU A 59 7.02 18.83 -24.04
C GLU A 59 8.13 18.87 -22.98
N THR A 60 7.89 19.54 -21.84
CA THR A 60 8.84 19.55 -20.72
C THR A 60 9.07 18.15 -20.16
N PHE A 61 8.00 17.36 -20.00
CA PHE A 61 8.09 15.98 -19.56
C PHE A 61 8.86 15.11 -20.55
N LYS A 62 8.59 15.24 -21.85
CA LYS A 62 9.29 14.53 -22.93
C LYS A 62 10.78 14.81 -22.94
N ASN A 63 11.16 16.07 -22.75
CA ASN A 63 12.57 16.48 -22.65
C ASN A 63 13.24 15.89 -21.41
N ALA A 64 12.57 15.90 -20.26
CA ALA A 64 13.07 15.27 -19.04
C ALA A 64 13.26 13.75 -19.22
N LEU A 65 12.28 13.07 -19.82
CA LEU A 65 12.33 11.63 -20.10
C LEU A 65 13.46 11.27 -21.07
N THR A 66 13.67 12.08 -22.11
CA THR A 66 14.80 11.93 -23.04
C THR A 66 16.13 12.06 -22.30
N GLY A 67 16.26 13.03 -21.39
CA GLY A 67 17.45 13.19 -20.54
C GLY A 67 17.73 11.97 -19.65
N ILE A 68 16.69 11.40 -19.03
CA ILE A 68 16.79 10.17 -18.24
C ILE A 68 17.27 8.99 -19.10
N LEU A 69 16.72 8.84 -20.31
CA LEU A 69 17.13 7.78 -21.24
C LEU A 69 18.61 7.89 -21.63
N THR A 70 19.10 9.10 -21.94
CA THR A 70 20.53 9.31 -22.22
C THR A 70 21.41 8.89 -21.05
N GLN A 71 21.00 9.16 -19.81
CA GLN A 71 21.75 8.72 -18.63
C GLN A 71 21.76 7.18 -18.51
N PHE A 72 20.61 6.52 -18.73
CA PHE A 72 20.55 5.06 -18.74
C PHE A 72 21.42 4.45 -19.85
N GLU A 73 21.46 5.04 -21.04
CA GLU A 73 22.34 4.60 -22.14
C GLU A 73 23.81 4.66 -21.74
N GLN A 74 24.24 5.74 -21.08
CA GLN A 74 25.60 5.88 -20.57
C GLN A 74 25.92 4.80 -19.51
N ILE A 75 25.00 4.56 -18.57
CA ILE A 75 25.15 3.54 -17.53
C ILE A 75 25.26 2.14 -18.16
N VAL A 76 24.36 1.80 -19.09
CA VAL A 76 24.39 0.54 -19.83
C VAL A 76 25.69 0.39 -20.61
N ALA A 77 26.21 1.47 -21.22
CA ALA A 77 27.50 1.46 -21.91
C ALA A 77 28.66 1.15 -20.95
N VAL A 78 28.67 1.68 -19.73
CA VAL A 78 29.66 1.38 -18.68
C VAL A 78 29.60 -0.09 -18.30
N PHE A 79 28.40 -0.64 -18.05
CA PHE A 79 28.26 -2.06 -17.72
C PHE A 79 28.70 -2.96 -18.88
N ASN A 80 28.32 -2.62 -20.11
CA ASN A 80 28.77 -3.35 -21.30
C ASN A 80 30.28 -3.31 -21.46
N ALA A 81 30.92 -2.16 -21.25
CA ALA A 81 32.38 -2.06 -21.24
C ALA A 81 33.02 -2.91 -20.13
N SER A 82 32.40 -2.97 -18.95
CA SER A 82 32.87 -3.75 -17.79
C SER A 82 32.79 -5.26 -18.01
N THR A 83 31.90 -5.72 -18.91
CA THR A 83 31.81 -7.13 -19.32
C THR A 83 32.80 -7.54 -20.42
N ARG A 84 33.55 -6.59 -21.00
CA ARG A 84 34.59 -6.91 -21.98
C ARG A 84 35.77 -7.58 -21.30
N GLN A 85 36.37 -8.57 -21.97
CA GLN A 85 37.43 -9.41 -21.41
C GLN A 85 38.55 -8.64 -20.70
N LYS A 86 38.99 -7.50 -21.27
CA LYS A 86 40.02 -6.63 -20.70
C LYS A 86 39.72 -6.14 -19.27
N ALA A 87 38.46 -5.82 -18.96
CA ALA A 87 38.03 -5.42 -17.62
C ALA A 87 37.53 -6.62 -16.81
N TRP A 88 36.80 -7.51 -17.47
CA TRP A 88 36.17 -8.69 -16.88
C TRP A 88 37.12 -9.57 -16.09
N ASP A 89 38.31 -9.85 -16.64
CA ASP A 89 39.28 -10.75 -16.02
C ASP A 89 39.88 -10.21 -14.71
N HIS A 90 39.81 -8.90 -14.49
CA HIS A 90 40.27 -8.24 -13.26
C HIS A 90 39.22 -8.26 -12.14
N PHE A 91 37.93 -8.43 -12.48
CA PHE A 91 36.86 -8.47 -11.47
C PHE A 91 36.78 -9.85 -10.80
N SER A 92 36.42 -9.87 -9.52
CA SER A 92 36.14 -11.12 -8.80
C SER A 92 34.86 -11.80 -9.29
N LYS A 93 34.70 -13.08 -9.01
CA LYS A 93 33.49 -13.85 -9.37
C LYS A 93 32.20 -13.22 -8.82
N ALA A 94 32.25 -12.68 -7.59
CA ALA A 94 31.12 -11.99 -6.97
C ALA A 94 30.82 -10.65 -7.66
N GLN A 95 31.86 -9.86 -7.97
CA GLN A 95 31.71 -8.59 -8.68
C GLN A 95 31.12 -8.79 -10.08
N ARG A 96 31.60 -9.80 -10.82
CA ARG A 96 31.06 -10.17 -12.14
C ARG A 96 29.56 -10.51 -12.08
N LYS A 97 29.13 -11.26 -11.07
CA LYS A 97 27.72 -11.59 -10.85
C LYS A 97 26.88 -10.32 -10.61
N ASN A 98 27.37 -9.40 -9.77
CA ASN A 98 26.68 -8.13 -9.50
C ASN A 98 26.60 -7.25 -10.75
N ILE A 99 27.69 -7.12 -11.51
CA ILE A 99 27.73 -6.35 -12.77
C ILE A 99 26.73 -6.90 -13.78
N ASP A 100 26.61 -8.22 -13.92
CA ASP A 100 25.62 -8.84 -14.83
C ASP A 100 24.17 -8.53 -14.40
N ILE A 101 23.89 -8.58 -13.09
CA ILE A 101 22.56 -8.24 -12.55
C ILE A 101 22.24 -6.76 -12.80
N TRP A 102 23.16 -5.84 -12.47
CA TRP A 102 22.95 -4.41 -12.67
C TRP A 102 22.81 -4.04 -14.14
N ARG A 103 23.56 -4.70 -15.03
CA ARG A 103 23.42 -4.54 -16.48
C ARG A 103 22.01 -4.89 -16.93
N LYS A 104 21.54 -6.08 -16.60
CA LYS A 104 20.20 -6.55 -16.99
C LYS A 104 19.11 -5.62 -16.48
N HIS A 105 19.17 -5.26 -15.21
CA HIS A 105 18.20 -4.35 -14.61
C HIS A 105 18.21 -2.95 -15.25
N SER A 106 19.39 -2.42 -15.58
CA SER A 106 19.50 -1.11 -16.24
C SER A 106 19.02 -1.13 -17.69
N GLU A 107 19.22 -2.25 -18.40
CA GLU A 107 18.67 -2.45 -19.75
C GLU A 107 17.15 -2.56 -19.73
N GLU A 108 16.57 -3.27 -18.75
CA GLU A 108 15.12 -3.34 -18.55
C GLU A 108 14.51 -1.96 -18.27
N LEU A 109 15.08 -1.19 -17.33
CA LEU A 109 14.62 0.17 -17.03
C LEU A 109 14.73 1.11 -18.23
N ARG A 110 15.84 1.04 -18.97
CA ARG A 110 16.00 1.82 -20.21
C ARG A 110 14.91 1.47 -21.22
N ASN A 111 14.63 0.19 -21.42
CA ASN A 111 13.62 -0.25 -22.39
C ASN A 111 12.22 0.21 -21.99
N ALA A 112 11.87 0.14 -20.69
CA ALA A 112 10.59 0.62 -20.19
C ALA A 112 10.41 2.14 -20.42
N HIS A 113 11.42 2.95 -20.11
CA HIS A 113 11.37 4.39 -20.38
C HIS A 113 11.37 4.71 -21.88
N SER A 114 12.02 3.89 -22.71
CA SER A 114 12.02 4.05 -24.16
C SER A 114 10.65 3.73 -24.75
N GLU A 115 9.97 2.72 -24.23
CA GLU A 115 8.61 2.38 -24.61
C GLU A 115 7.62 3.48 -24.23
N GLN A 116 7.77 4.06 -23.04
CA GLN A 116 6.97 5.21 -22.61
C GLN A 116 7.15 6.42 -23.55
N LEU A 117 8.39 6.74 -23.95
CA LEU A 117 8.65 7.82 -24.91
C LEU A 117 8.07 7.52 -26.30
N MET A 118 8.13 6.26 -26.76
CA MET A 118 7.53 5.84 -28.02
C MET A 118 5.99 5.88 -27.98
N GLY A 119 5.38 5.57 -26.83
CA GLY A 119 3.93 5.70 -26.63
C GLY A 119 3.45 7.13 -26.82
N ILE A 120 4.15 8.09 -26.20
CA ILE A 120 3.85 9.53 -26.32
C ILE A 120 3.95 9.99 -27.78
N ARG A 121 4.98 9.58 -28.52
CA ARG A 121 5.14 9.96 -29.94
C ARG A 121 4.01 9.41 -30.83
N ARG A 122 3.54 8.19 -30.59
CA ARG A 122 2.42 7.61 -31.37
C ARG A 122 1.11 8.33 -31.09
N GLU A 123 0.88 8.73 -29.85
CA GLU A 123 -0.30 9.51 -29.45
C GLU A 123 -0.29 10.88 -30.14
N GLU A 124 0.86 11.58 -30.16
CA GLU A 124 1.06 12.85 -30.89
C GLU A 124 0.85 12.71 -32.42
N GLU A 125 1.34 11.64 -33.04
CA GLU A 125 1.17 11.39 -34.50
C GLU A 125 -0.29 11.14 -34.88
N MET A 126 -1.09 10.56 -33.99
CA MET A 126 -2.53 10.33 -34.20
C MET A 126 -3.37 11.60 -34.00
N GLU A 127 -2.90 12.59 -33.23
CA GLU A 127 -3.59 13.88 -33.00
C GLU A 127 -3.44 14.87 -34.18
N MET A 128 -2.55 14.60 -35.14
CA MET A 128 -2.25 15.49 -36.29
C MET A 128 -3.01 15.14 -37.58
N SER A 129 -3.92 14.15 -37.54
CA SER A 129 -4.70 13.68 -38.68
C SER A 129 -6.12 14.29 -38.73
N ASP A 130 -6.24 15.62 -38.70
CA ASP A 130 -7.52 16.29 -38.97
C ASP A 130 -7.42 17.26 -40.16
N ASP A 131 -8.10 16.86 -41.23
CA ASP A 131 -8.75 17.65 -42.28
C ASP A 131 -7.90 18.58 -43.19
N ASP A 132 -7.60 18.09 -44.40
CA ASP A 132 -7.55 18.93 -45.61
C ASP A 132 -8.35 18.27 -46.74
N SER A 133 -9.67 18.43 -46.71
CA SER A 133 -10.49 18.18 -47.91
C SER A 133 -11.61 19.21 -48.09
N GLY A 134 -11.22 20.47 -48.23
CA GLY A 134 -12.10 21.52 -48.73
C GLY A 134 -11.75 21.94 -50.16
N ASP A 135 -12.41 21.37 -51.19
CA ASP A 135 -12.72 22.20 -52.38
C ASP A 135 -13.94 21.75 -53.24
N ASN A 136 -14.81 22.75 -53.40
CA ASN A 136 -15.73 23.13 -54.48
C ASN A 136 -17.02 22.39 -54.91
N PRO A 137 -18.08 23.16 -55.24
CA PRO A 137 -19.43 22.70 -55.52
C PRO A 137 -19.75 22.60 -57.02
N SER A 138 -20.90 21.99 -57.30
CA SER A 138 -21.68 22.00 -58.56
C SER A 138 -21.41 20.86 -59.54
N LYS A 139 -22.33 19.91 -59.60
CA LYS A 139 -23.09 19.56 -60.82
C LYS A 139 -24.13 18.48 -60.53
N LYS A 140 -25.39 18.82 -60.79
CA LYS A 140 -26.51 17.88 -60.80
C LYS A 140 -26.54 17.12 -62.14
N LEU A 141 -26.85 15.83 -62.01
CA LEU A 141 -27.59 14.98 -62.97
C LEU A 141 -26.81 14.39 -64.17
N ARG A 142 -26.34 13.14 -64.02
CA ARG A 142 -26.92 11.92 -64.61
C ARG A 142 -26.43 10.70 -63.82
N VAL A 143 -27.35 9.95 -63.21
CA VAL A 143 -27.04 8.70 -62.49
C VAL A 143 -27.01 7.59 -63.55
N ASP A 144 -25.88 7.48 -64.25
CA ASP A 144 -25.53 6.28 -65.03
C ASP A 144 -24.93 5.24 -64.07
N ASP A 145 -25.05 3.95 -64.39
CA ASP A 145 -24.58 2.77 -63.63
C ASP A 145 -23.18 2.91 -62.97
N SER A 146 -22.34 3.80 -63.48
CA SER A 146 -21.06 4.21 -62.89
C SER A 146 -21.18 4.81 -61.48
N ALA A 147 -22.22 5.60 -61.20
CA ALA A 147 -22.44 6.19 -59.87
C ALA A 147 -22.91 5.16 -58.84
N LEU A 148 -23.71 4.18 -59.26
CA LEU A 148 -24.12 3.04 -58.44
C LEU A 148 -22.94 2.11 -58.15
N ALA A 149 -22.08 1.87 -59.15
CA ALA A 149 -20.84 1.12 -58.95
C ALA A 149 -19.89 1.86 -57.99
N ALA A 150 -19.71 3.17 -58.12
CA ALA A 150 -18.90 3.97 -57.21
C ALA A 150 -19.43 3.93 -55.76
N GLN A 151 -20.75 4.01 -55.59
CA GLN A 151 -21.38 3.87 -54.28
C GLN A 151 -21.18 2.46 -53.69
N ALA A 152 -21.28 1.41 -54.51
CA ALA A 152 -21.02 0.04 -54.07
C ALA A 152 -19.55 -0.18 -53.66
N TYR A 153 -18.60 0.45 -54.37
CA TYR A 153 -17.19 0.42 -53.99
C TYR A 153 -16.93 1.18 -52.68
N ALA A 154 -17.51 2.36 -52.50
CA ALA A 154 -17.37 3.13 -51.27
C ALA A 154 -17.94 2.39 -50.04
N LEU A 155 -19.12 1.77 -50.18
CA LEU A 155 -19.72 0.95 -49.12
C LEU A 155 -18.89 -0.31 -48.82
N LYS A 156 -18.23 -0.88 -49.83
CA LYS A 156 -17.33 -2.03 -49.64
C LYS A 156 -16.06 -1.61 -48.88
N GLU A 157 -15.48 -0.48 -49.23
CA GLU A 157 -14.31 0.09 -48.54
C GLU A 157 -14.64 0.44 -47.09
N GLU A 158 -15.83 1.02 -46.84
CA GLU A 158 -16.33 1.25 -45.49
C GLU A 158 -16.53 -0.09 -44.72
N ASN A 159 -17.05 -1.13 -45.38
CA ASN A 159 -17.19 -2.45 -44.76
C ASN A 159 -15.83 -3.08 -44.42
N ASP A 160 -14.85 -2.95 -45.31
CA ASP A 160 -13.49 -3.45 -45.11
C ASP A 160 -12.77 -2.68 -44.00
N SER A 161 -12.96 -1.36 -43.93
CA SER A 161 -12.50 -0.51 -42.83
C SER A 161 -13.10 -0.93 -41.48
N LEU A 162 -14.43 -1.14 -41.43
CA LEU A 162 -15.12 -1.61 -40.23
C LEU A 162 -14.67 -3.02 -39.81
N ARG A 163 -14.37 -3.90 -40.77
CA ARG A 163 -13.81 -5.23 -40.49
C ARG A 163 -12.44 -5.13 -39.84
N TRP A 164 -11.55 -4.28 -40.36
CA TRP A 164 -10.24 -4.04 -39.74
C TRP A 164 -10.36 -3.42 -38.35
N GLN A 165 -11.29 -2.50 -38.16
CA GLN A 165 -11.53 -1.88 -36.87
C GLN A 165 -12.06 -2.89 -35.84
N LEU A 166 -12.96 -3.79 -36.24
CA LEU A 166 -13.42 -4.88 -35.39
C LEU A 166 -12.30 -5.87 -35.05
N ASP A 167 -11.42 -6.18 -35.99
CA ASP A 167 -10.29 -7.08 -35.75
C ASP A 167 -9.25 -6.43 -34.82
N ALA A 168 -9.04 -5.12 -34.94
CA ALA A 168 -8.22 -4.33 -34.01
C ALA A 168 -8.81 -4.36 -32.59
N TYR A 169 -10.11 -4.07 -32.43
CA TYR A 169 -10.76 -4.14 -31.11
C TYR A 169 -10.77 -5.56 -30.55
N ARG A 170 -10.91 -6.58 -31.40
CA ARG A 170 -10.81 -7.98 -30.98
C ARG A 170 -9.42 -8.31 -30.43
N ASN A 171 -8.37 -7.87 -31.12
CA ASN A 171 -6.99 -8.03 -30.66
C ASN A 171 -6.72 -7.26 -29.36
N GLU A 172 -7.21 -6.03 -29.24
CA GLU A 172 -7.08 -5.23 -28.01
C GLU A 172 -7.75 -5.90 -26.81
N VAL A 173 -8.96 -6.45 -27.00
CA VAL A 173 -9.66 -7.20 -25.95
C VAL A 173 -8.91 -8.49 -25.57
N GLU A 174 -8.29 -9.17 -26.54
CA GLU A 174 -7.51 -10.37 -26.28
C GLU A 174 -6.21 -10.04 -25.52
N LEU A 175 -5.54 -8.94 -25.87
CA LEU A 175 -4.38 -8.41 -25.16
C LEU A 175 -4.73 -8.04 -23.71
N LEU A 176 -5.83 -7.30 -23.49
CA LEU A 176 -6.29 -6.91 -22.15
C LEU A 176 -6.64 -8.14 -21.27
N LYS A 177 -7.20 -9.20 -21.87
CA LYS A 177 -7.45 -10.46 -21.16
C LYS A 177 -6.15 -11.15 -20.76
N GLN A 178 -5.15 -11.15 -21.64
CA GLN A 178 -3.84 -11.73 -21.39
C GLN A 178 -3.07 -10.95 -20.32
N GLU A 179 -3.04 -9.62 -20.41
CA GLU A 179 -2.43 -8.74 -19.42
C GLU A 179 -3.07 -8.90 -18.04
N LYS A 180 -4.41 -8.93 -17.97
CA LYS A 180 -5.11 -9.20 -16.70
C LYS A 180 -4.72 -10.56 -16.13
N GLY A 181 -4.69 -11.61 -16.95
CA GLY A 181 -4.26 -12.94 -16.52
C GLY A 181 -2.79 -13.01 -16.07
N GLN A 182 -1.92 -12.22 -16.68
CA GLN A 182 -0.50 -12.13 -16.33
C GLN A 182 -0.28 -11.31 -15.06
N LEU A 183 -1.04 -10.23 -14.87
CA LEU A 183 -1.04 -9.41 -13.66
C LEU A 183 -1.42 -10.26 -12.44
N PHE A 184 -2.52 -11.03 -12.53
CA PHE A 184 -2.94 -11.94 -11.46
C PHE A 184 -1.87 -12.97 -11.10
N ARG A 185 -1.21 -13.59 -12.09
CA ARG A 185 -0.12 -14.55 -11.82
C ARG A 185 1.10 -13.89 -11.20
N THR A 186 1.41 -12.67 -11.61
CA THR A 186 2.59 -11.94 -11.12
C THR A 186 2.38 -11.47 -9.69
N GLU A 187 1.19 -10.92 -9.36
CA GLU A 187 0.82 -10.55 -7.99
C GLU A 187 0.79 -11.77 -7.05
N GLU A 188 0.22 -12.89 -7.49
CA GLU A 188 0.19 -14.12 -6.70
C GLU A 188 1.60 -14.70 -6.47
N SER A 189 2.49 -14.60 -7.46
CA SER A 189 3.89 -15.03 -7.32
C SER A 189 4.66 -14.12 -6.36
N LEU A 190 4.50 -12.80 -6.48
CA LEU A 190 5.20 -11.82 -5.66
C LEU A 190 4.80 -11.94 -4.17
N THR A 191 3.50 -12.16 -3.91
CA THR A 191 2.97 -12.36 -2.56
C THR A 191 3.47 -13.67 -1.93
N LYS A 192 3.53 -14.75 -2.71
CA LYS A 192 4.11 -16.04 -2.26
C LYS A 192 5.61 -15.92 -1.95
N ASP A 193 6.36 -15.20 -2.78
CA ASP A 193 7.80 -14.97 -2.55
C ASP A 193 8.05 -14.12 -1.30
N GLN A 194 7.24 -13.08 -1.06
CA GLN A 194 7.30 -12.27 0.16
C GLN A 194 6.97 -13.10 1.42
N GLN A 195 5.95 -13.95 1.37
CA GLN A 195 5.63 -14.87 2.47
C GLN A 195 6.77 -15.86 2.75
N LEU A 196 7.39 -16.40 1.71
CA LEU A 196 8.55 -17.29 1.82
C LEU A 196 9.74 -16.58 2.47
N GLN A 197 10.01 -15.33 2.09
CA GLN A 197 11.09 -14.53 2.67
C GLN A 197 10.87 -14.29 4.17
N PHE A 198 9.65 -13.93 4.56
CA PHE A 198 9.31 -13.69 5.97
C PHE A 198 9.44 -14.96 6.81
N LEU A 199 8.97 -16.10 6.26
CA LEU A 199 9.09 -17.39 6.93
C LEU A 199 10.56 -17.81 7.07
N GLN A 200 11.38 -17.58 6.04
CA GLN A 200 12.81 -17.86 6.06
C GLN A 200 13.53 -17.02 7.12
N GLN A 201 13.21 -15.72 7.22
CA GLN A 201 13.76 -14.83 8.24
C GLN A 201 13.34 -15.24 9.66
N THR A 202 12.08 -15.63 9.84
CA THR A 202 11.55 -16.12 11.13
C THR A 202 12.24 -17.42 11.56
N MET A 203 12.40 -18.36 10.64
CA MET A 203 13.10 -19.62 10.89
C MET A 203 14.56 -19.37 11.28
N GLN A 204 15.25 -18.46 10.59
CA GLN A 204 16.64 -18.12 10.88
C GLN A 204 16.78 -17.46 12.26
N GLY A 205 15.86 -16.57 12.63
CA GLY A 205 15.79 -15.97 13.97
C GLY A 205 15.55 -17.00 15.07
N MET A 206 14.62 -17.94 14.84
CA MET A 206 14.34 -19.02 15.79
C MET A 206 15.54 -19.96 15.95
N GLN A 207 16.27 -20.24 14.87
CA GLN A 207 17.48 -21.04 14.91
C GLN A 207 18.59 -20.37 15.74
N GLN A 208 18.72 -19.04 15.64
CA GLN A 208 19.65 -18.26 16.45
C GLN A 208 19.27 -18.28 17.94
N GLN A 209 17.98 -18.16 18.26
CA GLN A 209 17.47 -18.28 19.64
C GLN A 209 17.74 -19.66 20.23
N LEU A 210 17.53 -20.73 19.46
CA LEU A 210 17.83 -22.10 19.90
C LEU A 210 19.31 -22.28 20.22
N LEU A 211 20.21 -21.72 19.41
CA LEU A 211 21.65 -21.74 19.68
C LEU A 211 21.99 -20.97 20.97
N SER A 212 21.39 -19.79 21.18
CA SER A 212 21.59 -19.01 22.42
C SER A 212 21.13 -19.77 23.66
N ILE A 213 19.96 -20.39 23.60
CA ILE A 213 19.42 -21.20 24.71
C ILE A 213 20.33 -22.40 24.99
N GLN A 214 20.85 -23.06 23.95
CA GLN A 214 21.77 -24.18 24.08
C GLN A 214 23.07 -23.77 24.79
N GLU A 215 23.59 -22.59 24.47
CA GLU A 215 24.81 -22.04 25.10
C GLU A 215 24.57 -21.67 26.57
N GLU A 216 23.45 -21.02 26.90
CA GLU A 216 23.06 -20.73 28.28
C GLU A 216 22.90 -22.01 29.12
N LEU A 217 22.31 -23.06 28.54
CA LEU A 217 22.15 -24.36 29.20
C LEU A 217 23.49 -25.01 29.53
N ASN A 218 24.45 -24.93 28.60
CA ASN A 218 25.80 -25.41 28.83
C ASN A 218 26.53 -24.62 29.92
N ASN A 219 26.39 -23.29 29.92
CA ASN A 219 26.97 -22.44 30.97
C ASN A 219 26.39 -22.78 32.34
N LYS A 220 25.06 -22.90 32.45
CA LYS A 220 24.38 -23.29 33.70
C LYS A 220 24.78 -24.69 34.18
N LYS A 221 25.02 -25.62 33.25
CA LYS A 221 25.53 -26.95 33.58
C LYS A 221 26.94 -26.88 34.19
N SER A 222 27.82 -26.06 33.62
CA SER A 222 29.17 -25.84 34.16
C SER A 222 29.14 -25.19 35.55
N GLU A 223 28.31 -24.16 35.75
CA GLU A 223 28.14 -23.51 37.05
C GLU A 223 27.64 -24.50 38.12
N LEU A 224 26.70 -25.38 37.76
CA LEU A 224 26.18 -26.41 38.66
C LEU A 224 27.26 -27.42 39.07
N GLU A 225 28.13 -27.81 38.14
CA GLU A 225 29.23 -28.74 38.42
C GLU A 225 30.25 -28.11 39.37
N GLN A 226 30.59 -26.84 39.15
CA GLN A 226 31.46 -26.07 40.03
C GLN A 226 30.86 -25.91 41.44
N ALA A 227 29.57 -25.60 41.53
CA ALA A 227 28.87 -25.50 42.82
C ALA A 227 28.82 -26.84 43.57
N LYS A 228 28.73 -27.97 42.86
CA LYS A 228 28.82 -29.31 43.47
C LYS A 228 30.22 -29.58 44.02
N GLU A 229 31.28 -29.22 43.30
CA GLU A 229 32.65 -29.36 43.79
C GLU A 229 32.86 -28.52 45.05
N GLU A 230 32.44 -27.25 45.06
CA GLU A 230 32.48 -26.38 46.24
C GLU A 230 31.67 -26.95 47.42
N GLN A 231 30.49 -27.52 47.16
CA GLN A 231 29.70 -28.20 48.18
C GLN A 231 30.44 -29.40 48.77
N THR A 232 31.07 -30.23 47.94
CA THR A 232 31.83 -31.39 48.44
C THR A 232 33.06 -30.96 49.26
N HIS A 233 33.73 -29.88 48.85
CA HIS A 233 34.87 -29.33 49.55
C HIS A 233 34.47 -28.77 50.93
N THR A 234 33.42 -27.94 50.98
CA THR A 234 32.89 -27.39 52.23
C THR A 234 32.38 -28.48 53.16
N GLN A 235 31.72 -29.52 52.63
CA GLN A 235 31.27 -30.67 53.41
C GLN A 235 32.44 -31.48 53.99
N ALA A 236 33.53 -31.66 53.24
CA ALA A 236 34.74 -32.30 53.74
C ALA A 236 35.39 -31.48 54.87
N MET A 237 35.47 -30.16 54.71
CA MET A 237 36.03 -29.25 55.72
C MET A 237 35.19 -29.25 57.02
N LEU A 238 33.86 -29.30 56.89
CA LEU A 238 32.95 -29.45 58.03
C LEU A 238 33.15 -30.77 58.78
N LYS A 239 33.41 -31.88 58.09
CA LYS A 239 33.73 -33.16 58.73
C LYS A 239 35.01 -33.07 59.55
N VAL A 240 36.07 -32.48 58.99
CA VAL A 240 37.35 -32.28 59.71
C VAL A 240 37.14 -31.44 60.97
N LEU A 241 36.39 -30.34 60.86
CA LEU A 241 36.08 -29.48 62.01
C LEU A 241 35.23 -30.23 63.06
N GLN A 242 34.24 -31.03 62.65
CA GLN A 242 33.47 -31.87 63.58
C GLN A 242 34.36 -32.89 64.31
N GLU A 243 35.31 -33.50 63.62
CA GLU A 243 36.24 -34.48 64.20
C GLU A 243 37.19 -33.83 65.20
N GLN A 244 37.73 -32.64 64.88
CA GLN A 244 38.52 -31.82 65.80
C GLN A 244 37.73 -31.41 67.05
N LEU A 245 36.45 -31.04 66.89
CA LEU A 245 35.58 -30.67 68.01
C LEU A 245 35.27 -31.88 68.89
N LYS A 246 35.12 -33.06 68.30
CA LYS A 246 34.93 -34.33 69.03
C LYS A 246 36.19 -34.71 69.81
N SER A 247 37.37 -34.61 69.20
CA SER A 247 38.66 -34.84 69.87
C SER A 247 38.93 -33.82 70.98
N ALA A 248 38.57 -32.55 70.80
CA ALA A 248 38.68 -31.52 71.83
C ALA A 248 37.72 -31.78 73.02
N LYS A 249 36.54 -32.35 72.75
CA LYS A 249 35.56 -32.74 73.76
C LYS A 249 36.00 -33.99 74.54
N GLU A 250 36.57 -34.98 73.85
CA GLU A 250 37.19 -36.17 74.49
C GLU A 250 38.42 -35.80 75.35
N LEU A 251 39.19 -34.77 74.97
CA LEU A 251 40.30 -34.26 75.78
C LEU A 251 39.83 -33.50 77.03
N ALA A 252 38.63 -32.91 77.00
CA ALA A 252 38.01 -32.25 78.16
C ALA A 252 37.42 -33.25 79.17
N GLU A 253 37.03 -34.46 78.74
CA GLU A 253 36.47 -35.50 79.62
C GLU A 253 37.53 -36.29 80.42
N ILE A 254 38.83 -36.15 80.12
CA ILE A 254 39.93 -36.82 80.86
C ILE A 254 40.38 -36.03 82.11
N ASN A 255 39.91 -34.79 82.28
CA ASN A 255 40.18 -33.97 83.47
C ASN A 255 38.89 -33.60 84.22
N GLY A 256 38.32 -34.56 84.96
CA GLY A 256 37.49 -34.33 86.15
C GLY A 256 36.00 -33.99 85.94
N HIS A 257 35.13 -34.67 86.72
CA HIS A 257 33.72 -34.35 87.02
C HIS A 257 33.45 -32.84 87.18
N ASP A 258 32.29 -32.28 86.81
CA ASP A 258 30.97 -32.64 87.35
C ASP A 258 29.78 -32.07 86.52
N GLU A 259 28.65 -32.76 86.63
CA GLU A 259 27.24 -32.40 86.44
C GLU A 259 26.66 -31.57 85.25
N SER A 260 25.66 -32.22 84.61
CA SER A 260 24.29 -31.73 84.35
C SER A 260 23.88 -31.22 82.96
N GLN A 261 22.86 -31.92 82.45
CA GLN A 261 21.76 -31.51 81.56
C GLN A 261 21.97 -31.44 80.03
N ALA A 262 21.71 -32.60 79.42
CA ALA A 262 20.59 -32.85 78.51
C ALA A 262 20.05 -31.71 77.60
N ASN A 263 20.05 -32.08 76.32
CA ASN A 263 19.00 -31.91 75.31
C ASN A 263 18.97 -30.72 74.34
N GLU A 264 19.00 -31.16 73.07
CA GLU A 264 18.24 -30.67 71.92
C GLU A 264 18.81 -29.50 71.10
N ILE A 265 19.76 -29.90 70.26
CA ILE A 265 19.93 -29.38 68.90
C ILE A 265 18.60 -29.59 68.15
N ASN A 266 17.92 -28.50 67.80
CA ASN A 266 16.88 -28.53 66.77
C ASN A 266 17.39 -27.80 65.51
N VAL A 267 17.72 -28.63 64.52
CA VAL A 267 17.85 -28.30 63.11
C VAL A 267 16.54 -27.69 62.61
N LEU A 268 16.60 -26.75 61.67
CA LEU A 268 15.65 -26.48 60.56
C LEU A 268 15.83 -24.99 60.16
N THR A 269 15.58 -24.47 58.97
CA THR A 269 15.46 -24.97 57.59
C THR A 269 15.17 -23.70 56.79
N VAL A 270 15.89 -23.50 55.70
CA VAL A 270 15.61 -22.46 54.71
C VAL A 270 14.19 -22.67 54.15
N ALA A 271 13.34 -21.63 54.20
CA ALA A 271 12.06 -21.60 53.50
C ALA A 271 11.93 -20.31 52.68
N LEU A 272 12.25 -20.42 51.39
CA LEU A 272 11.59 -19.69 50.30
C LEU A 272 10.09 -20.01 50.33
N VAL A 273 9.19 -19.04 50.11
CA VAL A 273 7.98 -19.16 49.26
C VAL A 273 7.35 -17.76 49.06
N ASN A 274 7.20 -17.37 47.78
CA ASN A 274 6.27 -16.36 47.28
C ASN A 274 4.86 -16.96 47.14
N GLN A 275 3.80 -16.19 47.42
CA GLN A 275 2.39 -16.30 46.94
C GLN A 275 1.65 -15.09 47.55
N ASP A 276 0.65 -14.39 47.00
CA ASP A 276 -0.20 -14.42 45.80
C ASP A 276 -0.88 -13.01 45.81
N ARG A 277 -0.93 -12.24 44.72
CA ARG A 277 -2.05 -12.10 43.75
C ARG A 277 -3.46 -12.07 44.34
N GLU A 278 -4.17 -10.94 44.19
CA GLU A 278 -5.61 -10.82 43.81
C GLU A 278 -5.98 -9.33 43.58
N LYS A 279 -6.21 -8.87 42.35
CA LYS A 279 -7.48 -8.78 41.58
C LYS A 279 -8.56 -7.90 42.21
N ASN A 280 -8.78 -6.71 41.61
CA ASN A 280 -10.03 -5.96 41.76
C ASN A 280 -10.63 -5.71 40.37
N SER A 281 -11.87 -6.15 40.17
CA SER A 281 -12.62 -6.05 38.91
C SER A 281 -13.78 -5.10 39.08
N GLU A 282 -13.67 -3.90 38.51
CA GLU A 282 -14.80 -2.97 38.38
C GLU A 282 -15.17 -2.73 36.91
N LYS A 283 -16.48 -2.83 36.69
CA LYS A 283 -17.28 -2.56 35.50
C LYS A 283 -16.64 -1.59 34.50
N ARG A 284 -16.23 -2.10 33.34
CA ARG A 284 -15.99 -1.29 32.14
C ARG A 284 -16.89 -1.81 31.03
N SER A 285 -17.49 -0.87 30.29
CA SER A 285 -17.97 -1.04 28.90
C SER A 285 -17.07 -2.00 28.13
N PRO A 286 -17.55 -2.76 27.12
CA PRO A 286 -16.73 -3.74 26.43
C PRO A 286 -15.63 -3.00 25.65
N GLY A 287 -14.53 -2.71 26.34
CA GLY A 287 -13.31 -2.17 25.78
C GLY A 287 -12.71 -3.19 24.83
N LEU A 288 -11.65 -2.77 24.16
CA LEU A 288 -10.87 -3.63 23.26
C LEU A 288 -10.53 -4.93 24.00
N LYS A 289 -11.05 -6.05 23.52
CA LYS A 289 -10.91 -7.37 24.16
C LYS A 289 -9.57 -8.02 23.83
N SER A 290 -8.85 -7.50 22.84
CA SER A 290 -7.57 -8.02 22.37
C SER A 290 -6.80 -6.94 21.59
N GLU A 291 -5.48 -7.02 21.61
CA GLU A 291 -4.59 -6.26 20.72
C GLU A 291 -4.95 -6.48 19.25
N LYS A 292 -5.41 -7.69 18.90
CA LYS A 292 -5.91 -8.00 17.54
C LYS A 292 -7.07 -7.10 17.14
N GLU A 293 -8.01 -6.82 18.06
CA GLU A 293 -9.14 -5.93 17.78
C GLU A 293 -8.68 -4.48 17.57
N ALA A 294 -7.69 -4.03 18.35
CA ALA A 294 -7.13 -2.68 18.21
C ALA A 294 -6.47 -2.48 16.84
N LEU A 295 -5.71 -3.48 16.39
CA LEU A 295 -5.09 -3.50 15.07
C LEU A 295 -6.14 -3.50 13.96
N LEU A 296 -7.15 -4.36 14.05
CA LEU A 296 -8.28 -4.40 13.12
C LEU A 296 -8.97 -3.04 12.99
N ILE A 297 -9.29 -2.40 14.12
CA ILE A 297 -9.90 -1.07 14.13
C ILE A 297 -8.98 -0.05 13.46
N GLY A 298 -7.68 -0.07 13.75
CA GLY A 298 -6.70 0.82 13.14
C GLY A 298 -6.67 0.70 11.62
N ILE A 299 -6.60 -0.54 11.12
CA ILE A 299 -6.54 -0.80 9.68
C ILE A 299 -7.88 -0.47 8.99
N ILE A 300 -9.00 -0.82 9.59
CA ILE A 300 -10.32 -0.49 9.03
C ILE A 300 -10.54 1.04 9.03
N SER A 301 -10.04 1.75 10.03
CA SER A 301 -10.10 3.21 10.09
C SER A 301 -9.29 3.86 8.99
N THR A 302 -8.04 3.43 8.76
CA THR A 302 -7.20 3.98 7.68
C THR A 302 -7.79 3.67 6.31
N PHE A 303 -8.30 2.46 6.12
CA PHE A 303 -9.00 2.07 4.90
C PHE A 303 -10.21 2.97 4.65
N LEU A 304 -11.15 3.06 5.58
CA LEU A 304 -12.38 3.84 5.38
C LEU A 304 -12.11 5.36 5.30
N HIS A 305 -11.02 5.85 5.88
CA HIS A 305 -10.66 7.27 5.80
C HIS A 305 -10.32 7.71 4.37
N VAL A 306 -9.68 6.85 3.58
CA VAL A 306 -9.36 7.16 2.17
C VAL A 306 -10.51 6.86 1.20
N HIS A 307 -11.66 6.36 1.69
CA HIS A 307 -12.84 6.03 0.89
C HIS A 307 -14.00 7.01 1.15
N PRO A 308 -14.12 8.11 0.38
CA PRO A 308 -15.11 9.17 0.63
C PRO A 308 -16.58 8.69 0.57
N PHE A 309 -16.85 7.62 -0.18
CA PHE A 309 -18.20 7.05 -0.33
C PHE A 309 -18.46 5.85 0.59
N GLY A 310 -17.50 5.50 1.45
CA GLY A 310 -17.55 4.31 2.29
C GLY A 310 -17.34 3.00 1.52
N ALA A 311 -17.49 1.88 2.22
CA ALA A 311 -17.33 0.54 1.65
C ALA A 311 -18.38 -0.43 2.19
N ASN A 312 -18.84 -1.37 1.37
CA ASN A 312 -19.70 -2.46 1.83
C ASN A 312 -18.89 -3.48 2.65
N ILE A 313 -19.57 -4.38 3.35
CA ILE A 313 -18.92 -5.34 4.24
C ILE A 313 -18.10 -6.36 3.45
N GLU A 314 -18.54 -6.70 2.25
CA GLU A 314 -17.88 -7.63 1.36
C GLU A 314 -16.53 -7.08 0.88
N TYR A 315 -16.47 -5.80 0.55
CA TYR A 315 -15.25 -5.14 0.11
C TYR A 315 -14.26 -4.96 1.26
N LEU A 316 -14.75 -4.53 2.43
CA LEU A 316 -13.95 -4.49 3.67
C LEU A 316 -13.39 -5.87 4.01
N TRP A 317 -14.22 -6.90 3.96
CA TRP A 317 -13.80 -8.28 4.20
C TRP A 317 -12.78 -8.76 3.18
N SER A 318 -12.98 -8.50 1.89
CA SER A 318 -12.02 -8.86 0.83
C SER A 318 -10.65 -8.22 1.07
N TYR A 319 -10.63 -6.94 1.50
CA TYR A 319 -9.39 -6.25 1.84
C TYR A 319 -8.75 -6.83 3.12
N MET A 320 -9.55 -7.10 4.16
CA MET A 320 -9.06 -7.71 5.41
C MET A 320 -8.52 -9.12 5.22
N GLN A 321 -9.10 -9.89 4.31
CA GLN A 321 -8.69 -11.26 4.02
C GLN A 321 -7.29 -11.35 3.40
N GLN A 322 -6.86 -10.30 2.69
CA GLN A 322 -5.47 -10.18 2.18
C GLN A 322 -4.45 -10.04 3.32
N LEU A 323 -4.87 -9.51 4.47
CA LEU A 323 -4.01 -9.27 5.62
C LEU A 323 -4.04 -10.40 6.65
N ASP A 324 -5.23 -10.96 6.93
CA ASP A 324 -5.39 -12.15 7.78
C ASP A 324 -6.57 -12.99 7.27
N SER A 325 -6.25 -14.17 6.73
CA SER A 325 -7.23 -15.10 6.15
C SER A 325 -8.19 -15.72 7.16
N ARG A 326 -7.96 -15.52 8.46
CA ARG A 326 -8.81 -16.04 9.55
C ARG A 326 -9.96 -15.09 9.92
N ILE A 327 -10.01 -13.88 9.36
CA ILE A 327 -11.06 -12.90 9.68
C ILE A 327 -12.33 -13.20 8.88
N SER A 328 -13.46 -13.28 9.59
CA SER A 328 -14.78 -13.41 8.95
C SER A 328 -15.46 -12.06 8.75
N ALA A 329 -16.31 -11.96 7.72
CA ALA A 329 -17.12 -10.76 7.46
C ALA A 329 -18.00 -10.39 8.68
N ASN A 330 -18.52 -11.40 9.39
CA ASN A 330 -19.35 -11.21 10.58
C ASN A 330 -18.56 -10.63 11.76
N GLU A 331 -17.29 -11.00 11.93
CA GLU A 331 -16.42 -10.40 12.95
C GLU A 331 -16.18 -8.92 12.69
N ILE A 332 -15.96 -8.54 11.42
CA ILE A 332 -15.79 -7.14 11.02
C ILE A 332 -17.09 -6.37 11.28
N GLU A 333 -18.24 -6.92 10.89
CA GLU A 333 -19.53 -6.25 11.09
C GLU A 333 -19.84 -6.03 12.58
N MET A 334 -19.63 -7.04 13.42
CA MET A 334 -19.83 -6.95 14.86
C MET A 334 -18.88 -5.93 15.51
N LEU A 335 -17.64 -5.85 15.02
CA LEU A 335 -16.64 -4.89 15.50
C LEU A 335 -17.05 -3.44 15.18
N LEU A 336 -17.50 -3.19 13.94
CA LEU A 336 -17.97 -1.90 13.48
C LEU A 336 -19.23 -1.45 14.23
N MET A 337 -20.20 -2.34 14.43
CA MET A 337 -21.43 -2.08 15.17
C MET A 337 -21.17 -1.70 16.64
N ARG A 338 -20.09 -2.21 17.24
CA ARG A 338 -19.71 -1.89 18.63
C ARG A 338 -19.13 -0.49 18.78
N LEU A 339 -18.74 0.17 17.69
CA LEU A 339 -18.03 1.46 17.69
C LEU A 339 -18.78 2.53 16.89
N PRO A 340 -20.03 2.86 17.25
CA PRO A 340 -20.90 3.75 16.47
C PRO A 340 -20.42 5.20 16.39
N ARG A 341 -19.47 5.61 17.26
CA ARG A 341 -18.83 6.93 17.21
C ARG A 341 -17.68 7.00 16.21
N MET A 342 -17.11 5.86 15.83
CA MET A 342 -16.02 5.81 14.84
C MET A 342 -16.51 5.38 13.46
N PHE A 343 -17.52 4.52 13.41
CA PHE A 343 -18.05 3.99 12.17
C PHE A 343 -19.56 4.15 12.10
N LYS A 344 -20.05 4.64 10.97
CA LYS A 344 -21.46 4.82 10.69
C LYS A 344 -21.85 4.00 9.48
N GLN A 345 -23.03 3.38 9.56
CA GLN A 345 -23.62 2.67 8.46
C GLN A 345 -24.59 3.59 7.72
N GLU A 346 -24.42 3.72 6.42
CA GLU A 346 -25.26 4.53 5.55
C GLU A 346 -25.79 3.68 4.41
N PHE A 347 -27.02 3.97 3.98
CA PHE A 347 -27.62 3.37 2.82
C PHE A 347 -27.50 4.33 1.65
N THR A 348 -27.00 3.82 0.53
CA THR A 348 -26.70 4.62 -0.66
C THR A 348 -27.34 3.94 -1.87
N GLY A 349 -28.15 4.68 -2.62
CA GLY A 349 -28.91 4.17 -3.77
C GLY A 349 -30.42 4.32 -3.57
N VAL A 350 -31.21 3.94 -4.58
CA VAL A 350 -32.69 4.02 -4.55
C VAL A 350 -33.27 2.71 -5.11
N GLY A 351 -34.14 2.05 -4.34
CA GLY A 351 -34.82 0.82 -4.78
C GLY A 351 -33.87 -0.38 -4.88
N ALA A 352 -33.75 -0.97 -6.07
CA ALA A 352 -32.97 -2.18 -6.31
C ALA A 352 -31.44 -1.98 -6.24
N THR A 353 -30.95 -0.73 -6.21
CA THR A 353 -29.53 -0.38 -6.08
C THR A 353 -29.15 0.09 -4.68
N LEU A 354 -30.00 -0.18 -3.67
CA LEU A 354 -29.73 0.20 -2.30
C LEU A 354 -28.58 -0.65 -1.72
N GLU A 355 -27.44 -0.01 -1.51
CA GLU A 355 -26.26 -0.65 -0.92
C GLU A 355 -26.03 -0.17 0.52
N LYS A 356 -25.67 -1.12 1.40
CA LYS A 356 -25.27 -0.88 2.78
C LYS A 356 -23.77 -0.60 2.81
N ARG A 357 -23.37 0.62 3.19
CA ARG A 357 -21.95 1.01 3.24
C ARG A 357 -21.56 1.55 4.61
N TRP A 358 -20.33 1.25 5.02
CA TRP A 358 -19.69 1.74 6.23
C TRP A 358 -18.81 2.94 5.92
N LYS A 359 -18.89 3.99 6.76
CA LYS A 359 -18.06 5.19 6.68
C LYS A 359 -17.35 5.45 8.00
N PHE A 360 -16.16 6.02 7.89
CA PHE A 360 -15.39 6.50 9.04
C PHE A 360 -15.84 7.90 9.45
N CYS A 361 -16.26 8.08 10.70
CA CYS A 361 -16.77 9.34 11.24
C CYS A 361 -16.16 9.71 12.60
N ALA A 362 -15.01 9.13 12.97
CA ALA A 362 -14.40 9.38 14.28
C ALA A 362 -14.09 10.88 14.53
N PHE A 363 -13.69 11.62 13.49
CA PHE A 363 -13.42 13.06 13.60
C PHE A 363 -14.66 13.90 13.92
N GLU A 364 -15.84 13.46 13.49
CA GLU A 364 -17.13 14.09 13.84
C GLU A 364 -17.57 13.68 15.26
N GLY A 365 -17.30 12.43 15.64
CA GLY A 365 -17.58 11.89 16.96
C GLY A 365 -16.78 12.53 18.10
N ILE A 366 -15.60 13.10 17.82
CA ILE A 366 -14.78 13.84 18.81
C ILE A 366 -15.34 15.24 19.07
N LYS A 367 -15.94 15.91 18.07
CA LYS A 367 -16.54 17.24 18.23
C LYS A 367 -17.82 17.25 19.06
N THR A 368 -18.35 16.07 19.38
CA THR A 368 -19.60 15.86 20.14
C THR A 368 -19.37 15.29 21.54
N VAL A 369 -18.11 15.20 21.98
CA VAL A 369 -17.68 14.95 23.38
C VAL A 369 -17.37 16.29 24.01
#